data_AF-A0A9X4L361-F1
#
_entry.id   AF-A0A9X4L361-F1
#
_cell.length_a   1.000
_cell.length_b   1.000
_cell.length_c   1.000
_cell.angle_alpha   90.00
_cell.angle_beta   90.00
_cell.angle_gamma   90.00
#
_symmetry.space_group_name_H-M   'P 1'
#
loop_
_entity.id
_entity.type
_entity.pdbx_description
1 polymer ?
#
loop_
_entity_poly.entity_id
_entity_poly.type
_entity_poly.pdbx_seq_one_letter_code
_entity_poly.pdbx_strand_id
1 'polypeptide(L)'
;MAKVNLKATPYNLDDEQISWVERTLGSLTDEEKIGQLFFNLFSLEGGKKFHDADLTNKEVLERFHIGGARYEGGNKEDVQNLLNDLQKHAKVPVLVAANCDSGGNGACKDGTYIASAAQCEAAQDTKVAYNAGLVSARNLLL
;
A
#
# COMPACT_ATOMS: atom_id res chain seq x y z
N MET A 1 18.60 -8.92 17.67
CA MET A 1 17.33 -8.67 18.37
C MET A 1 16.77 -7.34 17.90
N ALA A 2 15.50 -7.30 17.49
CA ALA A 2 14.82 -6.06 17.17
C ALA A 2 14.85 -5.14 18.40
N LYS A 3 15.28 -3.88 18.24
CA LYS A 3 15.21 -2.86 19.30
C LYS A 3 13.77 -2.39 19.58
N VAL A 4 12.79 -2.96 18.88
CA VAL A 4 11.37 -2.60 18.89
C VAL A 4 10.58 -3.73 19.56
N ASN A 5 9.67 -3.38 20.46
CA ASN A 5 8.75 -4.33 21.06
C ASN A 5 7.56 -4.60 20.13
N LEU A 6 7.65 -5.67 19.34
CA LEU A 6 6.60 -6.05 18.38
C LEU A 6 5.30 -6.55 19.03
N LYS A 7 5.32 -6.88 20.33
CA LYS A 7 4.11 -7.26 21.09
C LYS A 7 3.32 -6.04 21.59
N ALA A 8 3.93 -4.86 21.62
CA ALA A 8 3.28 -3.63 22.09
C ALA A 8 2.50 -2.93 20.96
N THR A 9 1.56 -2.07 21.34
CA THR A 9 0.89 -1.14 20.41
C THR A 9 1.93 -0.24 19.75
N PRO A 10 1.85 -0.01 18.42
CA PRO A 10 0.73 -0.30 17.51
C PRO A 10 0.78 -1.66 16.78
N TYR A 11 1.75 -2.53 17.08
CA TYR A 11 1.95 -3.77 16.32
C TYR A 11 1.11 -4.93 16.83
N ASN A 12 1.12 -5.14 18.16
CA ASN A 12 0.32 -6.18 18.83
C ASN A 12 0.47 -7.58 18.21
N LEU A 13 1.68 -7.95 17.74
CA LEU A 13 1.92 -9.23 17.09
C LEU A 13 1.98 -10.39 18.08
N ASP A 14 1.51 -11.56 17.66
CA ASP A 14 1.71 -12.83 18.36
C ASP A 14 3.09 -13.44 18.07
N ASP A 15 3.42 -14.55 18.74
CA ASP A 15 4.74 -15.20 18.64
C ASP A 15 4.99 -15.82 17.24
N GLU A 16 3.95 -16.27 16.55
CA GLU A 16 4.06 -16.84 15.21
C GLU A 16 4.37 -15.74 14.18
N GLN A 17 3.66 -14.61 14.28
CA GLN A 17 3.88 -13.42 13.47
C GLN A 17 5.28 -12.82 13.70
N ILE A 18 5.74 -12.75 14.96
CA ILE A 18 7.10 -12.30 15.27
C ILE A 18 8.14 -13.26 14.68
N SER A 19 7.91 -14.58 14.78
CA SER A 19 8.80 -15.56 14.16
C SER A 19 8.89 -15.39 12.64
N TRP A 20 7.77 -15.08 11.98
CA TRP A 20 7.76 -14.77 10.55
C TRP A 20 8.56 -13.51 10.23
N VAL A 21 8.43 -12.44 11.02
CA VAL A 21 9.20 -11.20 10.84
C VAL A 21 10.70 -11.47 10.97
N GLU A 22 11.12 -12.13 12.05
CA GLU A 22 12.55 -12.37 12.32
C GLU A 22 13.17 -13.30 11.28
N ARG A 23 12.45 -14.35 10.86
CA ARG A 23 12.89 -15.28 9.82
C ARG A 23 13.00 -14.61 8.46
N THR A 24 11.99 -13.82 8.08
CA THR A 24 11.99 -13.07 6.82
C THR A 24 13.17 -12.10 6.82
N LEU A 25 13.30 -11.25 7.83
CA LEU A 25 14.40 -10.29 7.95
C LEU A 25 15.79 -10.96 7.94
N GLY A 26 15.93 -12.12 8.60
CA GLY A 26 17.18 -12.88 8.65
C GLY A 26 17.57 -13.54 7.33
N SER A 27 16.62 -13.73 6.41
CA SER A 27 16.83 -14.30 5.08
C SER A 27 17.17 -13.28 3.98
N LEU A 28 17.07 -11.99 4.28
CA LEU A 28 17.32 -10.92 3.32
C LEU A 28 18.80 -10.52 3.30
N THR A 29 19.31 -10.24 2.11
CA THR A 29 20.61 -9.55 1.95
C THR A 29 20.50 -8.10 2.43
N ASP A 30 21.63 -7.42 2.60
CA ASP A 30 21.60 -6.00 2.99
C ASP A 30 21.00 -5.12 1.88
N GLU A 31 21.21 -5.46 0.61
CA GLU A 31 20.56 -4.79 -0.52
C GLU A 31 19.03 -4.96 -0.49
N GLU A 32 18.55 -6.18 -0.24
CA GLU A 32 17.12 -6.45 -0.08
C GLU A 32 16.54 -5.67 1.12
N LYS A 33 17.24 -5.63 2.26
CA LYS A 33 16.80 -4.84 3.43
C LYS A 33 16.72 -3.35 3.13
N ILE A 34 17.67 -2.81 2.37
CA ILE A 34 17.65 -1.41 1.93
C ILE A 34 16.46 -1.17 1.01
N GLY A 35 16.21 -2.07 0.05
CA GLY A 35 15.06 -2.01 -0.85
C GLY A 35 13.73 -1.94 -0.12
N GLN A 36 13.58 -2.69 0.98
CA GLN A 36 12.37 -2.67 1.82
C GLN A 36 12.04 -1.30 2.44
N LEU A 37 12.98 -0.34 2.43
CA LEU A 37 12.75 1.02 2.90
C LEU A 37 12.12 1.94 1.85
N PHE A 38 12.03 1.49 0.59
CA PHE A 38 11.58 2.32 -0.52
C PHE A 38 10.18 1.92 -1.01
N PHE A 39 9.44 2.96 -1.43
CA PHE A 39 8.15 2.84 -2.10
C PHE A 39 8.30 3.27 -3.55
N ASN A 40 7.74 2.48 -4.46
CA ASN A 40 7.64 2.88 -5.86
C ASN A 40 6.24 3.44 -6.17
N LEU A 41 6.17 4.53 -6.94
CA LEU A 41 4.92 5.08 -7.44
C LEU A 41 4.67 4.55 -8.87
N PHE A 42 3.57 3.83 -9.05
CA PHE A 42 3.13 3.31 -10.35
C PHE A 42 2.07 4.23 -10.97
N SER A 43 2.18 4.52 -12.27
CA SER A 43 1.14 5.25 -13.02
C SER A 43 0.28 4.26 -13.78
N LEU A 44 -1.03 4.32 -13.56
CA LEU A 44 -2.04 3.60 -14.34
C LEU A 44 -2.71 4.50 -15.38
N GLU A 45 -2.25 5.74 -15.54
CA GLU A 45 -2.82 6.68 -16.51
C GLU A 45 -2.16 6.55 -17.90
N GLY A 46 -2.90 6.04 -18.87
CA GLY A 46 -2.66 6.30 -20.30
C GLY A 46 -1.24 6.03 -20.80
N GLY A 47 -0.54 5.04 -20.23
CA GLY A 47 0.85 4.70 -20.59
C GLY A 47 1.92 5.67 -20.08
N LYS A 48 1.57 6.65 -19.24
CA LYS A 48 2.55 7.50 -18.56
C LYS A 48 3.41 6.64 -17.66
N LYS A 49 4.73 6.82 -17.74
CA LYS A 49 5.71 6.27 -16.81
C LYS A 49 6.31 7.41 -16.01
N PHE A 50 6.51 7.21 -14.71
CA PHE A 50 7.22 8.18 -13.88
C PHE A 50 8.75 8.10 -14.03
N HIS A 51 9.24 7.15 -14.84
CA HIS A 51 10.64 6.89 -15.08
C HIS A 51 10.89 6.56 -16.55
N ASP A 52 12.08 6.92 -17.03
CA ASP A 52 12.52 6.68 -18.41
C ASP A 52 12.89 5.22 -18.70
N ALA A 53 12.96 4.37 -17.68
CA ALA A 53 13.29 2.97 -17.80
C ALA A 53 12.04 2.13 -18.14
N ASP A 54 12.12 1.33 -19.20
CA ASP A 54 11.08 0.37 -19.57
C ASP A 54 11.26 -0.93 -18.78
N LEU A 55 10.96 -0.87 -17.47
CA LEU A 55 10.99 -2.03 -16.58
C LEU A 55 9.58 -2.56 -16.38
N THR A 56 9.45 -3.88 -16.43
CA THR A 56 8.28 -4.61 -15.96
C THR A 56 8.19 -4.55 -14.43
N ASN A 57 7.00 -4.75 -13.86
CA ASN A 57 6.81 -4.82 -12.41
C ASN A 57 7.72 -5.87 -11.75
N LYS A 58 7.90 -7.03 -12.42
CA LYS A 58 8.82 -8.07 -11.99
C LYS A 58 10.25 -7.57 -11.89
N GLU A 59 10.76 -6.89 -12.92
CA GLU A 59 12.13 -6.35 -12.92
C GLU A 59 12.32 -5.26 -11.85
N VAL A 60 11.30 -4.44 -11.59
CA VAL A 60 11.32 -3.48 -10.48
C VAL A 60 11.50 -4.20 -9.14
N LEU A 61 10.74 -5.26 -8.90
CA LEU A 61 10.79 -6.04 -7.65
C LEU A 61 12.10 -6.82 -7.50
N GLU A 62 12.58 -7.45 -8.58
CA GLU A 62 13.81 -8.25 -8.57
C GLU A 62 15.07 -7.38 -8.47
N ARG A 63 15.05 -6.15 -8.99
CA ARG A 63 16.21 -5.25 -8.99
C ARG A 63 16.28 -4.35 -7.76
N PHE A 64 15.13 -3.84 -7.30
CA PHE A 64 15.10 -2.82 -6.24
C PHE A 64 14.52 -3.33 -4.93
N HIS A 65 13.90 -4.51 -4.91
CA HIS A 65 13.40 -5.16 -3.69
C HIS A 65 12.50 -4.25 -2.84
N ILE A 66 11.68 -3.43 -3.50
CA ILE A 66 10.85 -2.41 -2.85
C ILE A 66 9.97 -3.03 -1.76
N GLY A 67 9.84 -2.32 -0.64
CA GLY A 67 8.97 -2.72 0.47
C GLY A 67 7.53 -2.23 0.32
N GLY A 68 7.32 -1.24 -0.55
CA GLY A 68 6.00 -0.65 -0.73
C GLY A 68 5.68 -0.23 -2.15
N ALA A 69 4.39 -0.21 -2.44
CA ALA A 69 3.82 0.23 -3.69
C ALA A 69 2.79 1.33 -3.42
N ARG A 70 2.88 2.41 -4.17
CA ARG A 70 1.82 3.40 -4.31
C ARG A 70 1.45 3.47 -5.78
N TYR A 71 0.23 3.86 -6.10
CA TYR A 71 -0.18 4.04 -7.47
C TYR A 71 -1.03 5.30 -7.63
N GLU A 72 -1.15 5.76 -8.87
CA GLU A 72 -1.99 6.89 -9.25
C GLU A 72 -2.80 6.55 -10.50
N GLY A 73 -4.07 6.96 -10.49
CA GLY A 73 -5.00 6.70 -11.58
C GLY A 73 -5.55 5.27 -11.58
N GLY A 74 -6.05 4.85 -12.74
CA GLY A 74 -6.68 3.54 -12.92
C GLY A 74 -8.11 3.44 -12.35
N ASN A 75 -8.90 2.54 -12.94
CA ASN A 75 -10.12 2.04 -12.32
C ASN A 75 -9.80 0.84 -11.39
N LYS A 76 -10.81 0.30 -10.71
CA LYS A 76 -10.64 -0.87 -9.83
C LYS A 76 -9.95 -2.07 -10.48
N GLU A 77 -10.21 -2.34 -11.75
CA GLU A 77 -9.63 -3.49 -12.47
C GLU A 77 -8.14 -3.25 -12.77
N ASP A 78 -7.78 -2.04 -13.19
CA ASP A 78 -6.39 -1.64 -13.41
C ASP A 78 -5.58 -1.78 -12.11
N VAL A 79 -6.14 -1.29 -10.99
CA VAL A 79 -5.53 -1.38 -9.67
C VAL A 79 -5.38 -2.84 -9.25
N GLN A 80 -6.45 -3.63 -9.31
CA GLN A 80 -6.41 -5.04 -8.91
C GLN A 80 -5.40 -5.84 -9.73
N ASN A 81 -5.31 -5.59 -11.05
CA ASN A 81 -4.32 -6.22 -11.91
C ASN A 81 -2.88 -5.85 -11.49
N LEU A 82 -2.61 -4.58 -11.21
CA LEU A 82 -1.30 -4.14 -10.72
C LEU A 82 -0.96 -4.81 -9.39
N LEU A 83 -1.87 -4.80 -8.41
CA LEU A 83 -1.61 -5.35 -7.08
C LEU A 83 -1.37 -6.87 -7.13
N ASN A 84 -2.17 -7.59 -7.90
CA ASN A 84 -1.99 -9.04 -8.10
C ASN A 84 -0.64 -9.36 -8.75
N ASP A 85 -0.24 -8.60 -9.76
CA ASP A 85 1.03 -8.78 -10.44
C ASP A 85 2.23 -8.51 -9.50
N LEU A 86 2.16 -7.43 -8.71
CA LEU A 86 3.18 -7.10 -7.73
C LEU A 86 3.30 -8.17 -6.64
N GLN A 87 2.19 -8.57 -6.03
CA GLN A 87 2.21 -9.58 -4.96
C GLN A 87 2.64 -10.96 -5.47
N LYS A 88 2.34 -11.30 -6.73
CA LYS A 88 2.79 -12.54 -7.36
C LYS A 88 4.32 -12.61 -7.51
N HIS A 89 4.97 -11.48 -7.74
CA HIS A 89 6.40 -11.41 -8.03
C HIS A 89 7.25 -10.99 -6.81
N ALA A 90 6.65 -10.40 -5.79
CA ALA A 90 7.37 -9.93 -4.62
C ALA A 90 7.84 -11.09 -3.73
N LYS A 91 9.13 -11.10 -3.38
CA LYS A 91 9.71 -12.06 -2.41
C LYS A 91 9.13 -11.85 -1.00
N VAL A 92 8.94 -10.59 -0.61
CA VAL A 92 8.25 -10.17 0.61
C VAL A 92 7.02 -9.36 0.17
N PRO A 93 5.81 -9.65 0.68
CA PRO A 93 4.61 -8.93 0.27
C PRO A 93 4.78 -7.41 0.39
N VAL A 94 4.46 -6.68 -0.67
CA VAL A 94 4.61 -5.22 -0.68
C VAL A 94 3.48 -4.55 0.10
N LEU A 95 3.81 -3.50 0.86
CA LEU A 95 2.81 -2.65 1.50
C LEU A 95 2.20 -1.71 0.47
N VAL A 96 0.89 -1.83 0.24
CA VAL A 96 0.17 -0.99 -0.72
C VAL A 96 -0.39 0.24 -0.02
N ALA A 97 -0.06 1.42 -0.52
CA ALA A 97 -0.52 2.71 -0.01
C ALA A 97 -1.37 3.45 -1.05
N ALA A 98 -2.43 4.11 -0.59
CA ALA A 98 -3.30 4.97 -1.39
C ALA A 98 -3.79 6.19 -0.58
N ASN A 99 -4.18 7.26 -1.27
CA ASN A 99 -4.61 8.52 -0.65
C ASN A 99 -6.13 8.57 -0.48
N CYS A 100 -6.66 7.76 0.44
CA CYS A 100 -8.10 7.61 0.61
C CYS A 100 -8.69 8.61 1.62
N ASP A 101 -8.44 9.90 1.43
CA ASP A 101 -8.79 10.95 2.39
C ASP A 101 -10.28 11.30 2.42
N SER A 102 -11.02 11.01 1.35
CA SER A 102 -12.43 11.44 1.18
C SER A 102 -13.38 10.30 0.84
N GLY A 103 -12.94 9.05 0.99
CA GLY A 103 -13.61 7.85 0.52
C GLY A 103 -12.72 7.03 -0.41
N GLY A 104 -13.31 6.03 -1.08
CA GLY A 104 -12.61 5.15 -2.00
C GLY A 104 -12.14 5.82 -3.30
N ASN A 105 -12.60 7.05 -3.59
CA ASN A 105 -12.23 7.80 -4.79
C ASN A 105 -10.74 8.19 -4.85
N GLY A 106 -10.00 8.04 -3.74
CA GLY A 106 -8.54 8.15 -3.72
C GLY A 106 -7.80 6.82 -3.96
N ALA A 107 -8.51 5.68 -3.88
CA ALA A 107 -7.98 4.36 -4.20
C ALA A 107 -8.17 3.99 -5.67
N CYS A 108 -9.22 4.49 -6.35
CA CYS A 108 -9.43 4.27 -7.78
C CYS A 108 -10.40 5.32 -8.33
N LYS A 109 -10.37 5.56 -9.65
CA LYS A 109 -11.21 6.57 -10.32
C LYS A 109 -12.72 6.32 -10.18
N ASP A 110 -13.11 5.06 -10.05
CA ASP A 110 -14.50 4.62 -9.85
C ASP A 110 -14.85 4.41 -8.37
N GLY A 111 -13.97 4.84 -7.46
CA GLY A 111 -14.21 4.77 -6.03
C GLY A 111 -15.25 5.78 -5.54
N THR A 112 -15.94 5.43 -4.46
CA THR A 112 -16.98 6.28 -3.87
C THR A 112 -16.40 7.46 -3.09
N TYR A 113 -16.78 8.68 -3.47
CA TYR A 113 -16.57 9.88 -2.67
C TYR A 113 -17.61 9.97 -1.54
N ILE A 114 -17.17 10.31 -0.33
CA ILE A 114 -18.02 10.49 0.85
C ILE A 114 -18.02 11.95 1.29
N ALA A 115 -16.90 12.44 1.79
CA ALA A 115 -16.78 13.80 2.32
C ALA A 115 -15.31 14.21 2.42
N SER A 116 -15.01 15.49 2.17
CA SER A 116 -13.71 16.07 2.50
C SER A 116 -13.58 16.28 4.01
N ALA A 117 -12.35 16.46 4.51
CA ALA A 117 -12.12 16.76 5.93
C ALA A 117 -12.92 17.99 6.42
N ALA A 118 -13.04 19.03 5.57
CA ALA A 118 -13.84 20.22 5.88
C ALA A 118 -15.35 19.92 5.96
N GLN A 119 -15.86 19.02 5.12
CA GLN A 119 -17.26 18.58 5.17
C GLN A 119 -17.53 17.70 6.41
N CYS A 120 -16.58 16.85 6.78
CA CYS A 120 -16.65 16.08 8.02
C CYS A 120 -16.76 16.99 9.24
N GLU A 121 -15.94 18.04 9.33
CA GLU A 121 -16.01 19.01 10.43
C GLU A 121 -17.32 19.80 10.40
N ALA A 122 -17.74 20.30 9.23
CA ALA A 122 -18.99 21.05 9.11
C ALA A 122 -20.24 20.26 9.53
N ALA A 123 -20.20 18.91 9.44
CA ALA A 123 -21.28 18.06 9.87
C ALA A 123 -21.47 18.00 11.40
N GLN A 124 -20.43 18.34 12.18
CA GLN A 124 -20.43 18.26 13.65
C GLN A 124 -20.86 16.87 14.19
N ASP A 125 -20.61 15.80 13.41
CA ASP A 125 -20.91 14.41 13.74
C ASP A 125 -19.76 13.51 13.27
N THR A 126 -19.14 12.78 14.21
CA THR A 126 -18.02 11.87 13.94
C THR A 126 -18.38 10.71 13.03
N LYS A 127 -19.68 10.41 12.83
CA LYS A 127 -20.14 9.40 11.88
C LYS A 127 -19.72 9.69 10.45
N VAL A 128 -19.63 10.97 10.04
CA VAL A 128 -19.23 11.31 8.67
C VAL A 128 -17.77 10.94 8.43
N ALA A 129 -16.89 11.29 9.38
CA ALA A 129 -15.48 10.91 9.34
C ALA A 129 -15.30 9.38 9.41
N TYR A 130 -16.05 8.71 10.29
CA TYR A 130 -16.05 7.24 10.37
C TYR A 130 -16.46 6.59 9.05
N ASN A 131 -17.55 7.06 8.42
CA ASN A 131 -18.04 6.53 7.15
C ASN A 131 -17.08 6.80 6.00
N ALA A 132 -16.42 7.96 5.97
CA ALA A 132 -15.37 8.26 4.99
C ALA A 132 -14.23 7.23 5.11
N GLY A 133 -13.70 7.02 6.32
CA GLY A 133 -12.66 6.01 6.58
C GLY A 133 -13.10 4.58 6.27
N LEU A 134 -14.34 4.21 6.63
CA LEU A 134 -14.91 2.89 6.36
C LEU A 134 -14.98 2.58 4.86
N VAL A 135 -15.47 3.54 4.07
CA VAL A 135 -15.60 3.37 2.61
C VAL A 135 -14.22 3.40 1.94
N SER A 136 -13.31 4.25 2.41
CA SER A 136 -11.90 4.23 2.02
C SER A 136 -11.28 2.85 2.17
N ALA A 137 -11.41 2.23 3.35
CA ALA A 137 -10.86 0.90 3.61
C ALA A 137 -11.54 -0.20 2.79
N ARG A 138 -12.87 -0.18 2.67
CA ARG A 138 -13.61 -1.21 1.92
C ARG A 138 -13.25 -1.23 0.43
N ASN A 139 -13.09 -0.05 -0.17
CA ASN A 139 -12.75 0.05 -1.59
C ASN A 139 -11.25 -0.12 -1.87
N LEU A 140 -10.40 -0.26 -0.83
CA LEU A 140 -9.00 -0.62 -0.98
C LEU A 140 -8.78 -2.14 -0.99
N LEU A 141 -9.71 -2.91 -0.42
CA LEU A 141 -9.66 -4.38 -0.33
C LEU A 141 -10.15 -5.11 -1.61
N LEU A 142 -10.12 -4.44 -2.77
CA LEU A 142 -10.67 -4.90 -4.05
C LEU A 142 -10.31 -6.34 -4.42
#